data_AF-A0A3N5PQ43-F1
#
_entry.id   AF-A0A3N5PQ43-F1
#
_cell.length_a   1.000
_cell.length_b   1.000
_cell.length_c   1.000
_cell.angle_alpha   90.00
_cell.angle_beta   90.00
_cell.angle_gamma   90.00
#
_symmetry.space_group_name_H-M   'P 1'
#
loop_
_entity.id
_entity.type
_entity.pdbx_description
1 polymer ?
#
loop_
_entity_poly.entity_id
_entity_poly.type
_entity_poly.pdbx_seq_one_letter_code
_entity_poly.pdbx_strand_id
1 'polypeptide(L)'
;MLTTEFLEGYNSSQADIDNPYLWSSDAWLAYMAGADFAKRGTSEPVKAKKSRGDVIRVWTAGGNEFRVIYGPNYQLRAIERA
;
A
#
# COMPACT_ATOMS: atom_id res chain seq x y z
N MET A 1 -5.43 2.26 -11.63
CA MET A 1 -4.86 1.05 -10.97
C MET A 1 -3.53 1.50 -10.38
N LEU A 2 -3.13 0.99 -9.21
CA LEU A 2 -1.91 1.45 -8.52
C LEU A 2 -1.02 0.25 -8.11
N THR A 3 -1.13 -0.85 -8.87
CA THR A 3 -0.46 -2.11 -8.53
C THR A 3 1.05 -1.98 -8.61
N THR A 4 1.58 -1.29 -9.63
CA THR A 4 3.03 -1.16 -9.83
C THR A 4 3.66 -0.40 -8.67
N GLU A 5 3.11 0.76 -8.34
CA GLU A 5 3.57 1.65 -7.27
C GLU A 5 3.49 0.94 -5.91
N PHE A 6 2.41 0.18 -5.69
CA PHE A 6 2.27 -0.62 -4.47
C PHE A 6 3.30 -1.74 -4.38
N LEU A 7 3.57 -2.44 -5.48
CA LEU A 7 4.57 -3.51 -5.50
C LEU A 7 5.99 -2.98 -5.32
N GLU A 8 6.30 -1.81 -5.88
CA GLU A 8 7.57 -1.12 -5.64
C GLU A 8 7.76 -0.83 -4.14
N GLY A 9 6.74 -0.30 -3.48
CA GLY A 9 6.77 -0.08 -2.03
C GLY A 9 6.87 -1.36 -1.21
N TYR A 10 6.14 -2.41 -1.61
CA TYR A 10 6.19 -3.72 -0.94
C TYR A 10 7.60 -4.33 -1.01
N ASN A 11 8.22 -4.25 -2.17
CA ASN A 11 9.57 -4.76 -2.41
C ASN A 11 10.68 -3.87 -1.85
N SER A 12 10.41 -2.57 -1.63
CA SER A 12 11.36 -1.65 -1.00
C SER A 12 11.37 -1.71 0.52
N SER A 13 10.49 -2.48 1.17
CA SER A 13 10.42 -2.57 2.63
C SER A 13 11.71 -2.99 3.35
N GLN A 14 12.70 -3.52 2.61
CA GLN A 14 14.06 -3.83 3.08
C GLN A 14 15.17 -2.92 2.50
N ALA A 15 14.87 -2.09 1.50
CA ALA A 15 15.83 -1.22 0.82
C ALA A 15 15.49 0.24 1.14
N ASP A 16 16.46 1.02 1.62
CA ASP A 16 16.36 2.45 1.93
C ASP A 16 16.03 3.32 0.69
N ILE A 17 14.91 3.08 0.01
CA ILE A 17 14.47 3.83 -1.16
C ILE A 17 13.57 4.97 -0.69
N ASP A 18 14.02 6.19 -0.93
CA ASP A 18 13.16 7.37 -0.88
C ASP A 18 12.00 7.18 -1.86
N ASN A 19 10.77 7.33 -1.37
CA ASN A 19 9.56 7.18 -2.17
C ASN A 19 9.65 8.12 -3.41
N PRO A 20 9.70 7.57 -4.64
CA PRO A 20 10.03 8.34 -5.84
C PRO A 20 8.86 9.18 -6.36
N TYR A 21 7.68 9.04 -5.75
CA TYR A 21 6.46 9.69 -6.20
C TYR A 21 6.26 11.04 -5.52
N LEU A 22 5.54 11.93 -6.19
CA LEU A 22 5.18 13.23 -5.64
C LEU A 22 4.41 13.04 -4.32
N TRP A 23 4.91 13.66 -3.25
CA TRP A 23 4.29 13.61 -1.92
C TRP A 23 2.78 13.86 -2.00
N SER A 24 1.99 13.10 -1.23
CA SER A 24 0.52 13.19 -1.16
C SER A 24 -0.24 12.71 -2.41
N SER A 25 0.43 12.34 -3.51
CA SER A 25 -0.24 11.73 -4.66
C SER A 25 -0.77 10.31 -4.39
N ASP A 26 -1.72 9.85 -5.21
CA ASP A 26 -2.23 8.47 -5.17
C ASP A 26 -1.12 7.42 -5.33
N ALA A 27 -0.13 7.71 -6.20
CA ALA A 27 1.03 6.86 -6.43
C ALA A 27 1.95 6.81 -5.20
N TRP A 28 2.22 7.97 -4.59
CA TRP A 28 2.97 8.06 -3.34
C TRP A 28 2.29 7.29 -2.22
N LEU A 29 0.96 7.41 -2.11
CA LEU A 29 0.16 6.68 -1.12
C LEU A 29 0.21 5.17 -1.36
N ALA A 30 0.12 4.73 -2.61
CA ALA A 30 0.22 3.31 -2.95
C ALA A 30 1.59 2.73 -2.61
N TYR A 31 2.67 3.46 -2.88
CA TYR A 31 4.02 3.05 -2.49
C TYR A 31 4.16 2.93 -0.97
N MET A 32 3.72 3.95 -0.21
CA MET A 32 3.70 3.88 1.26
C MET A 32 2.89 2.68 1.77
N ALA A 33 1.72 2.46 1.16
CA ALA A 33 0.85 1.35 1.50
C ALA A 33 1.52 -0.01 1.27
N GLY A 34 2.28 -0.15 0.17
CA GLY A 34 3.08 -1.34 -0.12
C GLY A 34 4.10 -1.62 0.96
N ALA A 35 4.88 -0.61 1.34
CA ALA A 35 5.93 -0.72 2.35
C ALA A 35 5.37 -1.08 3.73
N ASP A 36 4.27 -0.45 4.14
CA ASP A 36 3.60 -0.76 5.41
C ASP A 36 2.93 -2.14 5.40
N PHE A 37 2.39 -2.55 4.24
CA PHE A 37 1.78 -3.86 4.07
C PHE A 37 2.81 -5.00 4.16
N ALA A 38 4.00 -4.82 3.58
CA ALA A 38 5.10 -5.78 3.67
C ALA A 38 5.51 -6.06 5.12
N LYS A 39 5.57 -5.02 5.97
CA LYS A 39 5.90 -5.14 7.40
C LYS A 39 4.89 -5.98 8.19
N ARG A 40 3.65 -6.12 7.69
CA ARG A 40 2.61 -6.94 8.34
C ARG A 40 2.78 -8.44 8.13
N GLY A 41 3.60 -8.88 7.17
CA GLY A 41 3.89 -10.30 6.93
C GLY A 41 2.72 -11.09 6.33
N THR A 42 1.99 -10.51 5.37
CA THR A 42 0.87 -11.16 4.68
C THR A 42 1.32 -11.88 3.40
N SER A 43 0.42 -12.67 2.78
CA SER A 43 0.64 -13.23 1.44
C SER A 43 0.92 -12.15 0.39
N GLU A 44 1.65 -12.53 -0.66
CA GLU A 44 2.08 -11.63 -1.72
C GLU A 44 0.89 -10.88 -2.37
N PRO A 45 0.95 -9.54 -2.46
CA PRO A 45 -0.06 -8.74 -3.13
C PRO A 45 0.00 -8.95 -4.65
N VAL A 46 -1.16 -9.11 -5.30
CA VAL A 46 -1.27 -9.30 -6.77
C VAL A 46 -1.89 -8.09 -7.46
N LYS A 47 -2.63 -7.26 -6.72
CA LYS A 47 -3.35 -6.11 -7.27
C LYS A 47 -3.56 -5.06 -6.20
N ALA A 48 -3.41 -3.79 -6.57
CA ALA A 48 -3.78 -2.67 -5.72
C ALA A 48 -4.61 -1.62 -6.47
N LYS A 49 -5.57 -1.01 -5.76
CA LYS A 49 -6.45 0.03 -6.31
C LYS A 49 -6.73 1.09 -5.26
N LYS A 50 -6.76 2.35 -5.69
CA LYS A 50 -7.30 3.45 -4.90
C LYS A 50 -8.78 3.23 -4.57
N SER A 51 -9.12 3.40 -3.29
CA SER A 51 -10.49 3.54 -2.81
C SER A 51 -10.75 4.99 -2.38
N ARG A 52 -11.99 5.32 -2.00
CA ARG A 52 -12.38 6.65 -1.52
C ARG A 52 -11.56 7.06 -0.28
N GLY A 53 -11.24 8.35 -0.15
CA GLY A 53 -10.40 8.88 0.95
C GLY A 53 -8.95 8.44 0.80
N ASP A 54 -8.19 8.31 1.88
CA ASP A 54 -6.77 7.86 1.84
C ASP A 54 -6.65 6.35 2.04
N VAL A 55 -7.40 5.59 1.24
CA VAL A 55 -7.45 4.12 1.33
C VAL A 55 -6.92 3.45 0.07
N ILE A 56 -6.12 2.39 0.24
CA ILE A 56 -5.66 1.48 -0.81
C ILE A 56 -6.25 0.09 -0.55
N ARG A 57 -6.98 -0.45 -1.53
CA ARG A 57 -7.45 -1.84 -1.52
C ARG A 57 -6.40 -2.73 -2.17
N VAL A 58 -6.13 -3.87 -1.55
CA VAL A 58 -5.08 -4.81 -1.94
C VAL A 58 -5.70 -6.20 -2.02
N TRP A 59 -5.46 -6.90 -3.12
CA TRP A 59 -5.79 -8.32 -3.26
C TRP A 59 -4.52 -9.12 -3.23
N THR A 60 -4.51 -10.22 -2.49
CA THR A 60 -3.34 -11.10 -2.37
C THR A 60 -3.53 -12.40 -3.13
N ALA A 61 -2.43 -13.07 -3.46
CA ALA A 61 -2.43 -14.38 -4.12
C ALA A 61 -3.21 -15.45 -3.32
N GLY A 62 -3.30 -15.29 -1.99
CA GLY A 62 -4.10 -16.14 -1.10
C GLY A 62 -5.61 -15.91 -1.16
N GLY A 63 -6.10 -15.09 -2.11
CA GLY A 63 -7.53 -14.79 -2.27
C GLY A 63 -8.10 -13.81 -1.26
N ASN A 64 -7.25 -13.15 -0.48
CA ASN A 64 -7.68 -12.20 0.54
C ASN A 64 -7.71 -10.78 -0.01
N GLU A 65 -8.69 -10.01 0.46
CA GLU A 65 -8.74 -8.58 0.25
C GLU A 65 -8.37 -7.85 1.55
N PHE A 66 -7.55 -6.82 1.43
CA PHE A 66 -7.19 -5.93 2.51
C PHE A 66 -7.44 -4.46 2.15
N ARG A 67 -7.57 -3.64 3.19
CA ARG A 67 -7.61 -2.19 3.11
C ARG A 67 -6.47 -1.63 3.94
N VAL A 68 -5.60 -0.86 3.30
CA VAL A 68 -4.60 -0.03 3.96
C VAL A 68 -5.19 1.37 4.07
N ILE A 69 -5.40 1.83 5.30
CA ILE A 69 -6.13 3.04 5.63
C ILE A 69 -5.17 4.04 6.24
N TYR A 70 -5.10 5.22 5.64
CA TYR A 70 -4.39 6.37 6.18
C TYR A 70 -5.37 7.41 6.71
N GLY A 71 -4.92 8.17 7.72
CA GLY A 71 -5.63 9.32 8.25
C GLY A 71 -4.95 10.65 7.88
N PRO A 72 -5.29 11.74 8.59
CA PRO A 72 -4.65 13.04 8.37
C PRO A 72 -3.12 12.95 8.37
N ASN A 73 -2.47 13.76 7.53
CA ASN A 73 -1.03 13.76 7.33
C ASN A 73 -0.44 12.41 6.88
N TYR A 74 -1.26 11.56 6.25
CA TYR A 74 -0.85 10.25 5.75
C TYR A 74 -0.24 9.33 6.80
N GLN A 75 -0.74 9.43 8.03
CA GLN A 75 -0.40 8.49 9.09
C GLN A 75 -1.18 7.19 8.92
N LEU A 76 -0.49 6.06 8.94
CA LEU A 76 -1.12 4.74 8.88
C LEU A 76 -2.09 4.59 10.07
N ARG A 77 -3.35 4.27 9.78
CA ARG A 77 -4.39 4.03 10.79
C ARG A 77 -4.64 2.56 10.99
N ALA A 78 -4.82 1.82 9.90
CA ALA A 78 -5.13 0.41 9.97
C ALA A 78 -4.73 -0.31 8.68
N ILE A 79 -4.41 -1.60 8.83
CA ILE A 79 -4.45 -2.58 7.75
C ILE A 79 -5.47 -3.63 8.20
N GLU A 80 -6.60 -3.70 7.51
CA GLU A 80 -7.70 -4.59 7.87
C GLU A 80 -8.04 -5.51 6.70
N ARG A 81 -8.50 -6.73 7.02
CA ARG A 81 -9.03 -7.66 6.03
C ARG A 81 -10.48 -7.25 5.74
N ALA A 82 -10.83 -7.13 4.46
CA ALA A 82 -12.17 -6.74 4.00
C ALA A 82 -13.11 -7.94 3.89
#